data_AF-A0A1Q7T5Y8-F1
#
_entry.id   AF-A0A1Q7T5Y8-F1
#
_cell.length_a   1.000
_cell.length_b   1.000
_cell.length_c   1.000
_cell.angle_alpha   90.00
_cell.angle_beta   90.00
_cell.angle_gamma   90.00
#
_symmetry.space_group_name_H-M   'P 1'
#
loop_
_entity.id
_entity.type
_entity.pdbx_description
1 polymer ?
#
loop_
_entity_poly.entity_id
_entity_poly.type
_entity_poly.pdbx_seq_one_letter_code
_entity_poly.pdbx_strand_id
1 'polypeptide(L)'
;MKPKKTTRDIPVWLDTATRALVEDIIGLLSERHPDLLAILLYGSVARHEERPLDVFDSSDVDLLAVFDSDDPLLDVHQGDTLSHTLGLAYTRHLDAQREVHVLFTSRSLQEWDPTFIANVSRDGILLYKRGPLPAPFAA
;
A
#
# COMPACT_ATOMS: atom_id res chain seq x y z
N MET A 1 16.63 -18.82 -8.15
CA MET A 1 15.24 -19.21 -7.87
C MET A 1 14.37 -17.98 -8.11
N LYS A 2 13.48 -17.97 -9.11
CA LYS A 2 12.62 -16.78 -9.34
C LYS A 2 11.59 -16.71 -8.21
N PRO A 3 11.43 -15.58 -7.49
CA PRO A 3 10.41 -15.47 -6.47
C PRO A 3 9.04 -15.70 -7.12
N LYS A 4 8.25 -16.62 -6.56
CA LYS A 4 6.85 -16.85 -6.93
C LYS A 4 6.12 -15.51 -6.73
N LYS A 5 5.57 -14.93 -7.79
CA LYS A 5 4.67 -13.76 -7.69
C LYS A 5 3.51 -14.15 -6.76
N THR A 6 3.43 -13.48 -5.62
CA THR A 6 2.45 -13.72 -4.56
C THR A 6 1.21 -12.85 -4.78
N THR A 7 0.06 -13.42 -4.38
CA THR A 7 -1.34 -12.97 -4.46
C THR A 7 -1.54 -11.49 -4.77
N ARG A 8 -2.29 -11.21 -5.85
CA ARG A 8 -2.80 -9.89 -6.26
C ARG A 8 -4.32 -9.90 -6.15
N ASP A 9 -4.85 -10.26 -4.99
CA ASP A 9 -6.29 -10.29 -4.77
C ASP A 9 -6.72 -8.89 -4.35
N ILE A 10 -6.62 -7.94 -5.29
CA ILE A 10 -7.07 -6.58 -5.05
C ILE A 10 -8.59 -6.60 -4.98
N PRO A 11 -9.19 -5.97 -3.96
CA PRO A 11 -10.62 -6.10 -3.73
C PRO A 11 -11.48 -5.78 -4.94
N VAL A 12 -12.41 -6.69 -5.25
CA VAL A 12 -13.32 -6.56 -6.40
C VAL A 12 -14.42 -5.52 -6.20
N TRP A 13 -14.60 -5.05 -4.96
CA TRP A 13 -15.57 -3.98 -4.62
C TRP A 13 -15.02 -2.57 -4.87
N LEU A 14 -13.72 -2.43 -5.15
CA LEU A 14 -13.19 -1.18 -5.69
C LEU A 14 -13.70 -0.99 -7.12
N ASP A 15 -13.98 0.27 -7.49
CA ASP A 15 -14.30 0.59 -8.87
C ASP A 15 -13.12 0.23 -9.80
N THR A 16 -13.43 0.05 -11.08
CA THR A 16 -12.46 -0.49 -12.03
C THR A 16 -11.24 0.42 -12.22
N ALA A 17 -11.43 1.74 -12.19
CA ALA A 17 -10.35 2.70 -12.40
C ALA A 17 -9.43 2.79 -11.18
N THR A 18 -10.00 2.89 -9.98
CA THR A 18 -9.21 2.86 -8.73
C THR A 18 -8.46 1.55 -8.57
N ARG A 19 -9.09 0.41 -8.91
CA ARG A 19 -8.40 -0.90 -8.88
C ARG A 19 -7.20 -0.92 -9.85
N ALA A 20 -7.35 -0.37 -11.06
CA ALA A 20 -6.26 -0.28 -12.02
C ALA A 20 -5.09 0.59 -11.52
N LEU A 21 -5.40 1.69 -10.82
CA LEU A 21 -4.38 2.52 -10.16
C LEU A 21 -3.63 1.73 -9.07
N VAL A 22 -4.34 1.02 -8.19
CA VAL A 22 -3.73 0.17 -7.16
C VAL A 22 -2.85 -0.93 -7.78
N GLU A 23 -3.32 -1.56 -8.86
CA GLU A 23 -2.54 -2.55 -9.62
C GLU A 23 -1.23 -1.98 -10.17
N ASP A 24 -1.26 -0.78 -10.75
CA ASP A 24 -0.07 -0.14 -11.33
C ASP A 24 0.89 0.37 -10.24
N ILE A 25 0.36 0.89 -9.11
CA ILE A 25 1.18 1.23 -7.93
C ILE A 25 1.94 0.01 -7.43
N ILE A 26 1.25 -1.13 -7.21
CA ILE A 26 1.88 -2.38 -6.79
C ILE A 26 2.91 -2.83 -7.83
N GLY A 27 2.55 -2.75 -9.12
CA GLY A 27 3.42 -3.09 -10.24
C GLY A 27 4.73 -2.31 -10.21
N LEU A 28 4.65 -0.98 -10.26
CA LEU A 28 5.79 -0.08 -10.32
C LEU A 28 6.64 -0.13 -9.05
N LEU A 29 6.02 -0.16 -7.86
CA LEU A 29 6.75 -0.29 -6.60
C LEU A 29 7.52 -1.62 -6.58
N SER A 30 6.87 -2.74 -6.90
CA SER A 30 7.53 -4.04 -6.90
C SER A 30 8.64 -4.15 -7.94
N GLU A 31 8.50 -3.51 -9.10
CA GLU A 31 9.51 -3.57 -10.16
C GLU A 31 10.74 -2.73 -9.83
N ARG A 32 10.53 -1.51 -9.31
CA ARG A 32 11.60 -0.53 -9.12
C ARG A 32 12.28 -0.61 -7.76
N HIS A 33 11.60 -1.19 -6.77
CA HIS A 33 12.09 -1.29 -5.40
C HIS A 33 12.28 -2.76 -5.01
N PRO A 34 13.51 -3.30 -5.18
CA PRO A 34 13.79 -4.71 -4.91
C PRO A 34 13.61 -5.09 -3.42
N ASP A 35 13.71 -4.10 -2.54
CA ASP A 35 13.54 -4.14 -1.09
C ASP A 35 12.07 -4.06 -0.64
N LEU A 36 11.10 -3.82 -1.53
CA LEU A 36 9.67 -3.91 -1.17
C LEU A 36 9.30 -5.33 -0.71
N LEU A 37 8.90 -5.47 0.54
CA LEU A 37 8.46 -6.71 1.17
C LEU A 37 6.95 -6.94 1.04
N ALA A 38 6.13 -5.91 1.19
CA ALA A 38 4.68 -6.07 1.16
C ALA A 38 3.94 -4.79 0.84
N ILE A 39 2.71 -4.94 0.36
CA ILE A 39 1.73 -3.86 0.30
C ILE A 39 0.43 -4.38 0.92
N LEU A 40 -0.08 -3.64 1.90
CA LEU A 40 -1.35 -3.92 2.57
C LEU A 40 -2.33 -2.78 2.27
N LEU A 41 -3.58 -3.12 2.00
CA LEU A 41 -4.71 -2.19 2.08
C LEU A 41 -5.12 -2.08 3.56
N TYR A 42 -5.30 -0.87 4.07
CA TYR A 42 -5.84 -0.63 5.40
C TYR A 42 -6.90 0.47 5.38
N GLY A 43 -7.33 0.93 6.55
CA GLY A 43 -8.24 2.07 6.66
C GLY A 43 -9.69 1.69 6.38
N SER A 44 -10.50 2.70 6.04
CA SER A 44 -11.96 2.54 5.94
C SER A 44 -12.38 1.54 4.87
N VAL A 45 -11.70 1.54 3.71
CA VAL A 45 -11.95 0.62 2.60
C VAL A 45 -11.66 -0.84 2.96
N ALA A 46 -10.63 -1.10 3.78
CA ALA A 46 -10.34 -2.45 4.27
C ALA A 46 -11.43 -2.97 5.22
N ARG A 47 -12.11 -2.06 5.94
CA ARG A 47 -13.15 -2.37 6.93
C ARG A 47 -14.58 -2.34 6.39
N HIS A 48 -14.77 -2.03 5.11
CA HIS A 48 -16.09 -1.75 4.53
C HIS A 48 -16.82 -0.58 5.23
N GLU A 49 -16.05 0.39 5.73
CA GLU A 49 -16.53 1.60 6.39
C GLU A 49 -16.31 2.84 5.51
N GLU A 50 -15.95 2.65 4.24
CA GLU A 50 -15.67 3.73 3.31
C GLU A 50 -16.90 4.60 3.06
N ARG A 51 -16.69 5.91 3.03
CA ARG A 51 -17.72 6.85 2.60
C ARG A 51 -17.98 6.68 1.10
N PRO A 52 -19.24 6.79 0.66
CA PRO A 52 -19.61 6.72 -0.75
C PRO A 52 -18.86 7.71 -1.64
N LEU A 53 -18.88 7.47 -2.95
CA LEU A 53 -18.21 8.32 -3.95
C LEU A 53 -18.98 9.60 -4.30
N ASP A 54 -20.26 9.66 -3.97
CA ASP A 54 -21.15 10.78 -4.29
C ASP A 54 -21.18 11.87 -3.19
N VAL A 55 -20.39 11.71 -2.13
CA VAL A 55 -20.23 12.72 -1.07
C VAL A 55 -18.91 13.48 -1.24
N PHE A 56 -18.91 14.76 -0.84
CA PHE A 56 -17.77 15.68 -1.00
C PHE A 56 -16.47 15.19 -0.34
N ASP A 57 -16.59 14.35 0.70
CA ASP A 57 -15.47 13.80 1.46
C ASP A 57 -15.48 12.27 1.34
N SER A 58 -15.51 11.75 0.11
CA SER A 58 -15.44 10.30 -0.14
C SER A 58 -14.15 9.72 0.45
N SER A 59 -14.17 8.50 1.00
CA SER A 59 -12.95 7.90 1.55
C SER A 59 -11.89 7.62 0.48
N ASP A 60 -10.63 7.77 0.88
CA ASP A 60 -9.47 7.36 0.10
C ASP A 60 -9.20 5.85 0.25
N VAL A 61 -8.38 5.32 -0.65
CA VAL A 61 -7.81 3.97 -0.56
C VAL A 61 -6.43 4.07 0.08
N ASP A 62 -6.30 3.57 1.30
CA ASP A 62 -5.06 3.64 2.07
C ASP A 62 -4.18 2.38 1.87
N LEU A 63 -2.96 2.56 1.39
CA LEU A 63 -1.97 1.50 1.20
C LEU A 63 -0.77 1.69 2.13
N LEU A 64 -0.33 0.61 2.78
CA LEU A 64 0.92 0.56 3.54
C LEU A 64 1.93 -0.29 2.77
N ALA A 65 3.00 0.33 2.28
CA ALA A 65 4.12 -0.34 1.64
C ALA A 65 5.27 -0.55 2.62
N VAL A 66 5.62 -1.82 2.83
CA VAL A 66 6.63 -2.26 3.81
C VAL A 66 7.92 -2.62 3.08
N PHE A 67 9.04 -2.04 3.50
CA PHE A 67 10.36 -2.21 2.88
C PHE A 67 11.32 -2.96 3.81
N ASP A 68 12.27 -3.69 3.23
CA ASP A 68 13.33 -4.41 3.92
C ASP A 68 14.45 -3.45 4.35
N SER A 69 14.10 -2.53 5.23
CA SER A 69 14.99 -1.55 5.84
C SER A 69 14.64 -1.39 7.30
N ASP A 70 15.63 -1.14 8.15
CA ASP A 70 15.44 -0.73 9.56
C ASP A 70 15.58 0.79 9.73
N ASP A 71 15.58 1.55 8.62
CA ASP A 71 15.71 3.00 8.63
C ASP A 71 14.37 3.67 8.99
N PRO A 72 14.27 4.33 10.17
CA PRO A 72 13.04 5.01 10.57
C PRO A 72 12.78 6.30 9.79
N LEU A 73 13.75 6.74 8.98
CA LEU A 73 13.63 7.91 8.10
C LEU A 73 13.57 7.48 6.63
N LEU A 74 13.08 6.26 6.35
CA LEU A 74 12.95 5.73 4.99
C LEU A 74 12.26 6.71 4.05
N ASP A 75 11.17 7.34 4.49
CA ASP A 75 10.45 8.32 3.68
C ASP A 75 11.27 9.59 3.41
N VAL A 76 12.14 10.00 4.34
CA VAL A 76 13.04 11.15 4.13
C VAL A 76 14.17 10.79 3.16
N HIS A 77 14.76 9.60 3.31
CA HIS A 77 15.92 9.20 2.52
C HIS A 77 15.57 8.68 1.13
N GLN A 78 14.39 8.10 0.96
CA GLN A 78 13.93 7.53 -0.31
C GLN A 78 12.71 8.26 -0.90
N GLY A 79 12.15 9.24 -0.20
CA GLY A 79 10.90 9.92 -0.55
C GLY A 79 10.86 10.45 -1.98
N ASP A 80 11.94 11.02 -2.49
CA ASP A 80 11.99 11.51 -3.89
C ASP A 80 11.81 10.37 -4.89
N THR A 81 12.47 9.22 -4.67
CA THR A 81 12.40 8.07 -5.60
C THR A 81 11.06 7.36 -5.48
N LEU A 82 10.54 7.25 -4.25
CA LEU A 82 9.21 6.67 -3.98
C LEU A 82 8.11 7.55 -4.59
N SER A 83 8.14 8.86 -4.33
CA SER A 83 7.20 9.84 -4.87
C SER A 83 7.24 9.87 -6.40
N HIS A 84 8.44 9.83 -7.00
CA HIS A 84 8.57 9.72 -8.45
C HIS A 84 7.91 8.43 -8.98
N THR A 85 8.08 7.31 -8.28
CA THR A 85 7.47 6.03 -8.66
C THR A 85 5.94 6.10 -8.59
N LEU A 86 5.38 6.67 -7.53
CA LEU A 86 3.94 6.87 -7.40
C LEU A 86 3.39 7.82 -8.47
N GLY A 87 4.10 8.93 -8.75
CA GLY A 87 3.71 9.90 -9.78
C GLY A 87 3.56 9.27 -11.17
N LEU A 88 4.35 8.25 -11.50
CA LEU A 88 4.21 7.52 -12.76
C LEU A 88 2.91 6.69 -12.82
N ALA A 89 2.43 6.16 -11.70
CA ALA A 89 1.12 5.52 -11.64
C ALA A 89 0.00 6.57 -11.74
N TYR A 90 0.03 7.59 -10.88
CA TYR A 90 -1.03 8.61 -10.83
C TYR A 90 -1.25 9.31 -12.17
N THR A 91 -0.18 9.61 -12.91
CA THR A 91 -0.27 10.24 -14.24
C THR A 91 -0.94 9.38 -15.31
N ARG A 92 -1.06 8.07 -15.10
CA ARG A 92 -1.71 7.12 -16.03
C ARG A 92 -3.17 6.83 -15.69
N HIS A 93 -3.58 7.07 -14.45
CA HIS A 93 -4.91 6.72 -13.93
C HIS A 93 -5.59 7.96 -13.33
N LEU A 94 -5.69 9.02 -14.14
CA LEU A 94 -6.37 10.28 -13.76
C LEU A 94 -7.89 10.14 -13.65
N ASP A 95 -8.43 8.99 -14.03
CA ASP A 95 -9.84 8.61 -13.99
C ASP A 95 -10.22 7.77 -12.76
N ALA A 96 -9.28 7.49 -11.85
CA ALA A 96 -9.56 6.83 -10.58
C ALA A 96 -10.60 7.63 -9.78
N GLN A 97 -11.62 6.95 -9.25
CA GLN A 97 -12.73 7.62 -8.55
C GLN A 97 -12.41 7.92 -7.10
N ARG A 98 -11.50 7.16 -6.49
CA ARG A 98 -10.93 7.44 -5.17
C ARG A 98 -9.48 7.85 -5.31
N GLU A 99 -9.04 8.76 -4.44
CA GLU A 99 -7.61 8.95 -4.24
C GLU A 99 -7.02 7.68 -3.62
N VAL A 100 -5.77 7.39 -3.96
CA VAL A 100 -5.01 6.29 -3.36
C VAL A 100 -3.86 6.91 -2.61
N HIS A 101 -3.82 6.76 -1.29
CA HIS A 101 -2.76 7.27 -0.43
C HIS A 101 -1.82 6.12 -0.07
N VAL A 102 -0.52 6.34 -0.19
CA VAL A 102 0.48 5.31 0.10
C VAL A 102 1.39 5.81 1.22
N LEU A 103 1.40 5.09 2.34
CA LEU A 103 2.37 5.27 3.40
C LEU A 103 3.50 4.25 3.25
N PHE A 104 4.70 4.68 3.59
CA PHE A 104 5.90 3.86 3.55
C PHE A 104 6.37 3.53 4.96
N THR A 105 6.88 2.32 5.16
CA THR A 105 7.42 1.91 6.45
C THR A 105 8.58 0.95 6.31
N SER A 106 9.47 1.04 7.29
CA SER A 106 10.56 0.10 7.50
C SER A 106 10.00 -1.26 7.99
N ARG A 107 10.80 -2.32 7.92
CA ARG A 107 10.41 -3.64 8.46
C ARG A 107 10.21 -3.61 9.98
N SER A 108 10.81 -2.62 10.64
CA SER A 108 10.80 -2.48 12.10
C SER A 108 9.57 -1.74 12.61
N LEU A 109 8.88 -1.00 11.73
CA LEU A 109 7.68 -0.21 12.01
C LEU A 109 7.87 0.87 13.09
N GLN A 110 9.12 1.22 13.43
CA GLN A 110 9.42 2.17 14.51
C GLN A 110 8.91 3.59 14.24
N GLU A 111 8.61 3.89 12.97
CA GLU A 111 8.04 5.16 12.52
C GLU A 111 6.59 5.35 12.96
N TRP A 112 5.89 4.25 13.28
CA TRP A 112 4.45 4.25 13.51
C TRP A 112 4.11 3.97 14.96
N ASP A 113 3.02 4.57 15.42
CA ASP A 113 2.52 4.31 16.76
C ASP A 113 1.94 2.88 16.87
N PRO A 114 1.99 2.26 18.07
CA PRO A 114 1.50 0.90 18.25
C PRO A 114 0.01 0.71 17.93
N THR A 115 -0.82 1.75 18.05
CA THR A 115 -2.27 1.67 17.75
C THR A 115 -2.49 1.55 16.25
N PHE A 116 -1.76 2.31 15.45
CA PHE A 116 -1.75 2.17 14.00
C PHE A 116 -1.34 0.75 13.59
N ILE A 117 -0.22 0.25 14.10
CA ILE A 117 0.29 -1.09 13.79
C ILE A 117 -0.74 -2.16 14.15
N ALA A 118 -1.39 -2.05 15.32
CA ALA A 118 -2.42 -2.99 15.75
C ALA A 118 -3.66 -2.96 14.83
N ASN A 119 -4.09 -1.77 14.39
CA ASN A 119 -5.22 -1.62 13.46
C ASN A 119 -4.91 -2.25 12.09
N VAL A 120 -3.73 -1.97 11.52
CA VAL A 120 -3.31 -2.57 10.25
C VAL A 120 -3.17 -4.09 10.38
N SER A 121 -2.62 -4.59 11.49
CA SER A 121 -2.46 -6.04 11.70
C SER A 121 -3.80 -6.77 11.83
N ARG A 122 -4.82 -6.11 12.41
CA ARG A 122 -6.15 -6.70 12.61
C ARG A 122 -6.99 -6.68 11.32
N ASP A 123 -7.00 -5.54 10.63
CA ASP A 123 -7.97 -5.27 9.57
C ASP A 123 -7.34 -5.20 8.17
N GLY A 124 -6.00 -5.22 8.08
CA GLY A 124 -5.28 -5.04 6.83
C GLY A 124 -5.43 -6.21 5.87
N ILE A 125 -5.58 -5.90 4.58
CA ILE A 125 -5.69 -6.89 3.51
C ILE A 125 -4.38 -6.91 2.72
N LEU A 126 -3.71 -8.07 2.71
CA LEU A 126 -2.45 -8.25 1.98
C LEU A 126 -2.68 -8.25 0.45
N LEU A 127 -2.20 -7.21 -0.23
CA LEU A 127 -2.31 -7.07 -1.69
C LEU A 127 -1.08 -7.56 -2.45
N TYR A 128 0.07 -7.54 -1.78
CA TYR A 128 1.34 -7.98 -2.34
C TYR A 128 2.28 -8.43 -1.22
N LYS A 129 3.08 -9.46 -1.48
CA LYS A 129 4.24 -9.80 -0.65
C LYS A 129 5.42 -10.25 -1.49
N ARG A 130 6.62 -10.12 -0.94
CA ARG A 130 7.88 -10.66 -1.43
C ARG A 130 8.62 -11.23 -0.22
N GLY A 131 8.51 -12.55 -0.04
CA GLY A 131 9.09 -13.23 1.11
C GLY A 131 8.19 -13.18 2.36
N PRO A 132 8.76 -13.47 3.54
CA PRO A 132 8.04 -13.42 4.81
C PRO A 132 7.64 -11.98 5.17
N LEU A 133 6.44 -11.82 5.73
CA LEU A 133 6.04 -10.55 6.33
C LEU A 133 6.85 -10.31 7.62
N PRO A 134 7.21 -9.06 7.94
CA PRO A 134 7.74 -8.75 9.27
C PRO A 134 6.62 -8.88 10.32
N ALA A 135 7.01 -9.19 11.56
CA ALA A 135 6.08 -9.07 12.68
C ALA A 135 5.71 -7.59 12.87
N PRO A 136 4.45 -7.28 13.24
CA PRO A 136 3.36 -8.18 13.60
C PRO A 136 2.47 -8.63 12.43
N PHE A 137 2.77 -8.25 11.18
CA PHE A 137 1.96 -8.64 10.00
C PHE A 137 2.10 -10.13 9.61
N ALA A 138 3.04 -10.85 10.22
CA ALA A 138 3.32 -12.25 9.96
C ALA A 138 2.43 -13.26 10.71
N ALA A 139 1.43 -12.79 11.47
CA ALA A 139 0.59 -13.60 12.35
C ALA A 139 -0.32 -14.59 11.59
#